data_AF-A0AAD9MPB2-F1
#
_entry.id   AF-A0AAD9MPB2-F1
#
_cell.length_a   1.000
_cell.length_b   1.000
_cell.length_c   1.000
_cell.angle_alpha   90.00
_cell.angle_beta   90.00
_cell.angle_gamma   90.00
#
_symmetry.space_group_name_H-M   'P 1'
#
loop_
_entity.id
_entity.type
_entity.pdbx_description
1 polymer ?
#
loop_
_entity_poly.entity_id
_entity_poly.type
_entity_poly.pdbx_seq_one_letter_code
_entity_poly.pdbx_strand_id
1 'polypeptide(L)'
;MTCNFYETSIVKFSIKNYLFIANDNQASEKSYAKHINCYVYMTNRNANKTLVYGTKEFIQKMNIRTYFILDVLILGFTILHTDVDVVFFSNPLEDL
;
A
#
# COMPACT_ATOMS: atom_id res chain seq x y z
N MET A 1 7.39 -5.31 4.35
CA MET A 1 7.02 -3.88 4.21
C MET A 1 5.73 -3.54 4.91
N THR A 2 4.55 -3.94 4.42
CA THR A 2 3.25 -3.58 5.03
C THR A 2 3.16 -3.86 6.54
N CYS A 3 3.61 -5.03 7.01
CA CYS A 3 3.55 -5.39 8.43
C CYS A 3 4.46 -4.51 9.31
N ASN A 4 5.68 -4.20 8.85
CA ASN A 4 6.62 -3.37 9.61
C ASN A 4 6.04 -1.97 9.81
N PHE A 5 5.54 -1.35 8.74
CA PHE A 5 4.90 -0.03 8.83
C PHE A 5 3.65 -0.08 9.72
N TYR A 6 2.83 -1.11 9.58
CA TYR A 6 1.64 -1.29 10.42
C TYR A 6 1.98 -1.34 11.91
N GLU A 7 2.90 -2.21 12.32
CA GLU A 7 3.24 -2.41 13.73
C GLU A 7 4.00 -1.20 14.32
N THR A 8 5.01 -0.71 13.60
CA THR A 8 5.91 0.34 14.11
C THR A 8 5.31 1.75 14.04
N SER A 9 4.30 1.96 13.19
CA SER A 9 3.72 3.29 12.95
C SER A 9 2.22 3.31 13.25
N ILE A 10 1.42 2.53 12.52
CA ILE A 10 -0.05 2.59 12.63
C ILE A 10 -0.51 2.19 14.03
N VAL A 11 -0.07 1.03 14.52
CA VAL A 11 -0.39 0.54 15.87
C VAL A 11 0.28 1.42 16.93
N LYS A 12 1.58 1.69 16.79
CA LYS A 12 2.35 2.50 17.77
C LYS A 12 1.73 3.86 18.04
N PHE A 13 1.28 4.58 17.00
CA PHE A 13 0.70 5.92 17.12
C PHE A 13 -0.83 5.92 17.12
N SER A 14 -1.47 4.75 17.26
CA SER A 14 -2.94 4.62 17.32
C SER A 14 -3.68 5.27 16.14
N ILE A 15 -3.11 5.18 14.94
CA ILE A 15 -3.71 5.72 13.72
C ILE A 15 -4.91 4.84 13.34
N LYS A 16 -6.11 5.42 13.29
CA LYS A 16 -7.36 4.68 13.01
C LYS A 16 -7.91 4.88 11.60
N ASN A 17 -7.60 6.01 10.96
CA ASN A 17 -8.12 6.37 9.65
C ASN A 17 -7.11 6.03 8.57
N TYR A 18 -6.95 4.75 8.26
CA TYR A 18 -6.06 4.26 7.21
C TYR A 18 -6.74 3.17 6.39
N LEU A 19 -6.27 2.99 5.17
CA LEU A 19 -6.70 1.94 4.27
C LEU A 19 -5.46 1.35 3.59
N PHE A 20 -5.25 0.03 3.71
CA PHE A 20 -4.28 -0.65 2.87
C PHE A 20 -4.95 -1.09 1.58
N ILE A 21 -4.24 -0.87 0.47
CA ILE A 21 -4.66 -1.39 -0.83
C ILE A 21 -3.55 -2.25 -1.41
N ALA A 22 -3.92 -3.45 -1.81
CA ALA A 22 -3.07 -4.42 -2.47
C ALA A 22 -3.37 -4.47 -3.98
N ASN A 23 -2.34 -4.77 -4.76
CA ASN A 23 -2.45 -5.00 -6.20
C ASN A 23 -2.75 -6.47 -6.54
N ASP A 24 -2.83 -7.34 -5.54
CA ASP A 24 -3.12 -8.75 -5.70
C ASP A 24 -3.80 -9.38 -4.47
N ASN A 25 -4.51 -10.49 -4.72
CA ASN A 25 -5.28 -11.19 -3.69
C ASN A 25 -4.39 -11.81 -2.61
N GLN A 26 -3.21 -12.31 -2.98
CA GLN A 26 -2.35 -13.02 -2.03
C GLN A 26 -1.79 -12.07 -0.97
N ALA A 27 -1.40 -10.86 -1.37
CA ALA A 27 -0.99 -9.80 -0.46
C ALA A 27 -2.15 -9.36 0.45
N SER A 28 -3.35 -9.23 -0.10
CA SER A 28 -4.56 -8.89 0.66
C SER A 28 -4.90 -9.95 1.72
N GLU A 29 -4.89 -11.23 1.34
CA GLU A 29 -5.17 -12.36 2.25
C GLU A 29 -4.15 -12.44 3.40
N LYS A 30 -2.85 -12.24 3.10
CA LYS A 30 -1.79 -12.19 4.12
C LYS A 30 -2.00 -11.05 5.12
N SER A 31 -2.48 -9.89 4.65
CA SER A 31 -2.82 -8.76 5.52
C SER A 31 -4.05 -9.06 6.38
N TYR A 32 -5.10 -9.65 5.80
CA TYR A 32 -6.30 -10.04 6.56
C TYR A 32 -6.00 -11.07 7.65
N ALA A 33 -5.13 -12.04 7.38
CA ALA A 33 -4.69 -13.01 8.39
C ALA A 33 -3.98 -12.37 9.60
N LYS A 34 -3.52 -11.12 9.46
CA LYS A 34 -2.93 -10.29 10.52
C LYS A 34 -3.91 -9.24 11.07
N HIS A 35 -5.20 -9.36 10.75
CA HIS A 35 -6.25 -8.39 11.10
C HIS A 35 -6.01 -6.98 10.55
N ILE A 36 -5.28 -6.85 9.45
CA ILE A 36 -5.06 -5.58 8.76
C ILE A 36 -6.12 -5.45 7.66
N ASN A 37 -6.94 -4.41 7.73
CA ASN A 37 -7.93 -4.09 6.69
C ASN A 37 -7.20 -3.72 5.38
N CYS A 38 -7.25 -4.62 4.41
CA CYS A 38 -6.57 -4.49 3.12
C CYS A 38 -7.52 -4.85 1.98
N TYR A 39 -7.64 -4.01 0.97
CA TYR A 39 -8.54 -4.24 -0.16
C TYR A 39 -7.78 -4.39 -1.46
N VAL A 40 -8.34 -5.14 -2.40
CA VAL A 40 -7.77 -5.29 -3.74
C VAL A 40 -8.45 -4.31 -4.68
N TYR A 41 -7.67 -3.42 -5.31
CA TYR A 41 -8.22 -2.43 -6.24
C TYR A 41 -8.47 -3.03 -7.63
N MET A 42 -7.43 -3.59 -8.25
CA MET A 42 -7.54 -4.26 -9.56
C MET A 42 -6.63 -5.47 -9.61
N THR A 43 -7.16 -6.61 -10.05
CA THR A 43 -6.39 -7.82 -10.29
C THR A 43 -5.98 -7.91 -11.76
N ASN A 44 -4.67 -7.93 -12.00
CA ASN A 44 -4.11 -8.36 -13.28
C ASN A 44 -3.82 -9.87 -13.21
N ARG A 45 -4.02 -10.62 -14.30
CA ARG A 45 -3.62 -12.05 -14.39
C ARG A 45 -2.15 -12.28 -14.01
N ASN A 46 -1.31 -11.26 -14.16
CA ASN A 46 0.11 -11.28 -13.84
C ASN A 46 0.47 -10.58 -12.50
N ALA A 47 -0.52 -10.24 -11.67
CA ALA A 47 -0.27 -9.49 -10.43
C ALA A 47 0.68 -10.24 -9.48
N ASN A 48 0.52 -11.56 -9.37
CA ASN A 48 1.33 -12.45 -8.50
C ASN A 48 2.68 -12.85 -9.11
N LYS A 49 2.97 -12.48 -10.36
CA LYS A 49 4.20 -12.88 -11.03
C LYS A 49 5.26 -11.80 -10.88
N THR A 50 6.50 -12.24 -10.66
CA THR A 50 7.68 -11.42 -10.88
C THR A 50 7.81 -11.18 -12.38
N LEU A 51 7.88 -9.91 -12.77
CA LEU A 51 7.96 -9.49 -14.16
C LEU A 51 9.34 -8.88 -14.41
N VAL A 52 9.91 -9.18 -15.58
CA VAL A 52 11.20 -8.62 -15.98
C VAL A 52 11.02 -7.14 -16.27
N TYR A 53 11.94 -6.31 -15.77
CA TYR A 53 11.92 -4.87 -15.99
C TYR A 53 11.84 -4.54 -17.49
N GLY A 54 10.97 -3.59 -17.84
CA GLY A 54 10.83 -3.09 -19.21
C GLY A 54 9.97 -3.95 -20.15
N THR A 55 9.48 -5.14 -19.72
CA THR A 55 8.54 -5.89 -20.56
C THR A 55 7.16 -5.22 -20.61
N LYS A 56 6.33 -5.60 -21.59
CA LYS A 56 4.97 -5.07 -21.73
C LYS A 56 4.13 -5.33 -20.48
N GLU A 57 4.28 -6.50 -19.87
CA GLU A 57 3.58 -6.89 -18.66
C GLU A 57 4.05 -6.05 -17.47
N PHE A 58 5.36 -5.78 -17.37
CA PHE A 58 5.92 -4.91 -16.33
C PHE A 58 5.35 -3.49 -16.47
N ILE A 59 5.37 -2.92 -17.67
CA ILE A 59 4.81 -1.59 -17.95
C ILE A 59 3.32 -1.55 -17.59
N GLN A 60 2.56 -2.58 -17.99
CA GLN A 60 1.14 -2.67 -17.65
C GLN A 60 0.91 -2.71 -16.13
N LYS A 61 1.71 -3.48 -15.39
CA LYS A 61 1.64 -3.55 -13.91
C LYS A 61 1.94 -2.19 -13.28
N MET A 62 2.93 -1.46 -13.80
CA MET A 62 3.24 -0.11 -13.34
C MET A 62 2.14 0.89 -13.67
N ASN A 63 1.51 0.80 -14.84
CA ASN A 63 0.41 1.67 -15.22
C ASN A 63 -0.84 1.50 -14.35
N ILE A 64 -1.22 0.25 -14.02
CA ILE A 64 -2.35 -0.02 -13.11
C ILE A 64 -2.12 0.68 -11.76
N ARG A 65 -0.89 0.61 -11.24
CA ARG A 65 -0.49 1.27 -10.00
C ARG A 65 -0.61 2.79 -10.10
N THR A 66 -0.20 3.38 -11.22
CA THR A 66 -0.35 4.83 -11.48
C THR A 66 -1.82 5.24 -11.54
N TYR A 67 -2.67 4.50 -12.26
CA TYR A 67 -4.11 4.80 -12.35
C TYR A 67 -4.79 4.71 -11.00
N PHE A 68 -4.44 3.72 -10.18
CA PHE A 68 -4.92 3.62 -8.81
C PHE A 68 -4.59 4.86 -7.97
N ILE A 69 -3.35 5.34 -8.03
CA ILE A 69 -2.93 6.54 -7.29
C ILE A 69 -3.78 7.75 -7.74
N LEU A 70 -4.01 7.90 -9.04
CA LEU A 70 -4.85 8.98 -9.57
C LEU A 70 -6.29 8.91 -9.04
N ASP A 71 -6.91 7.73 -9.06
CA ASP A 71 -8.28 7.54 -8.56
C ASP A 71 -8.39 7.91 -7.07
N VAL A 72 -7.41 7.49 -6.26
CA VAL A 72 -7.41 7.77 -4.82
C VAL A 72 -7.19 9.25 -4.52
N LEU A 73 -6.35 9.94 -5.33
CA LEU A 73 -6.20 11.40 -5.23
C LEU A 73 -7.50 12.13 -5.60
N ILE A 74 -8.20 11.68 -6.66
CA ILE A 74 -9.49 12.25 -7.07
C ILE A 74 -10.54 12.09 -5.97
N LEU A 75 -10.50 10.98 -5.23
CA LEU A 75 -11.38 10.72 -4.07
C LEU A 75 -10.99 11.55 -2.82
N GLY A 76 -9.91 12.33 -2.86
CA GLY A 76 -9.50 13.24 -1.79
C GLY A 76 -8.67 12.60 -0.68
N PHE A 77 -8.11 11.41 -0.90
CA PHE A 77 -7.23 10.76 0.07
C PHE A 77 -5.78 11.25 -0.06
N THR A 78 -5.08 11.34 1.07
CA THR A 78 -3.62 11.43 1.10
C THR A 78 -3.02 10.04 0.91
N ILE A 79 -2.03 9.92 0.02
CA ILE A 79 -1.43 8.63 -0.35
C ILE A 79 0.03 8.58 0.09
N LEU A 80 0.41 7.45 0.71
CA LEU A 80 1.80 7.05 0.88
C LEU A 80 2.12 5.92 -0.12
N HIS A 81 2.86 6.24 -1.17
CA HIS A 81 3.34 5.25 -2.14
C HIS A 81 4.83 5.00 -1.95
N THR A 82 5.20 3.75 -1.65
CA THR A 82 6.59 3.39 -1.38
C THR A 82 6.85 1.93 -1.73
N ASP A 83 8.04 1.66 -2.25
CA ASP A 83 8.61 0.32 -2.44
C ASP A 83 9.69 -0.03 -1.39
N VAL A 84 9.83 0.83 -0.37
CA VAL A 84 10.72 0.62 0.79
C VAL A 84 9.93 0.56 2.09
N ASP A 85 10.53 -0.01 3.14
CA ASP A 85 10.00 0.05 4.50
C ASP A 85 9.93 1.51 4.96
N VAL A 86 8.77 1.88 5.53
CA VAL A 86 8.54 3.21 6.09
C VAL A 86 8.21 3.08 7.57
N VAL A 87 8.67 4.04 8.35
CA VAL A 87 8.35 4.20 9.76
C VAL A 87 8.01 5.66 10.00
N PHE A 88 6.84 5.95 10.57
CA PHE A 88 6.56 7.28 11.09
C PHE A 88 7.24 7.45 12.44
N PHE A 89 7.68 8.68 12.69
CA PHE A 89 8.14 9.08 14.01
C PHE A 89 7.04 9.92 14.65
N SER A 90 7.04 9.97 15.98
CA SER A 90 6.22 10.95 16.70
C SER A 90 6.58 12.36 16.21
N ASN A 91 5.62 13.28 16.30
CA ASN A 91 5.92 14.69 16.07
C ASN A 91 7.09 15.06 17.01
N PRO A 92 8.26 15.46 16.47
CA PRO A 92 9.39 15.83 17.31
C PRO A 92 9.16 17.15 18.05
N LEU A 93 8.09 17.87 17.69
CA LEU A 93 7.63 19.08 18.35
C LEU A 93 6.44 18.69 19.22
N GLU A 94 6.70 18.31 20.47
CA GLU A 94 5.65 17.86 21.41
C GLU A 94 4.62 18.96 21.75
N ASP A 95 4.90 20.23 21.40
CA ASP A 95 4.15 21.42 21.85
C ASP A 95 3.57 22.33 20.74
N LEU A 96 3.28 21.79 19.54
CA LEU A 96 2.58 22.51 18.46
C LEU A 96 1.23 21.89 18.11
#